data_AF-A0A381XEY4-F1
#
_entry.id   AF-A0A381XEY4-F1
#
_cell.length_a   1.000
_cell.length_b   1.000
_cell.length_c   1.000
_cell.angle_alpha   90.00
_cell.angle_beta   90.00
_cell.angle_gamma   90.00
#
_symmetry.space_group_name_H-M   'P 1'
#
loop_
_entity.id
_entity.type
_entity.pdbx_description
1 polymer ?
#
loop_
_entity_poly.entity_id
_entity_poly.type
_entity_poly.pdbx_seq_one_letter_code
_entity_poly.pdbx_strand_id
1 'polypeptide(L)'
;DWSTYIRFRIYRVEDPVRNEMNHEFTFVFSESNDLWEELGGLVRGRFPLGGFIIESRASRAYVRINLGRRNRVTVEQECKIFRRVIKKKKGTNGNIISSIEFDRIGQLTLFRVQEDFSWGKVPSNFRGSILKGDAVRCY
;
A
#
# COMPACT_ATOMS: atom_id res chain seq x y z
N ASP A 1 -6.55 -31.63 10.57
CA ASP A 1 -5.95 -31.08 9.34
C ASP A 1 -6.29 -29.61 9.20
N TRP A 2 -5.29 -28.79 8.89
CA TRP A 2 -5.40 -27.34 8.75
C TRP A 2 -4.79 -26.99 7.39
N SER A 3 -5.55 -26.32 6.54
CA SER A 3 -5.10 -25.88 5.22
C SER A 3 -4.68 -24.42 5.30
N THR A 4 -3.48 -24.10 4.81
CA THR A 4 -2.99 -22.72 4.72
C THR A 4 -3.47 -22.13 3.40
N TYR A 5 -3.90 -20.86 3.39
CA TYR A 5 -4.27 -20.21 2.14
C TYR A 5 -3.69 -18.80 2.04
N ILE A 6 -3.31 -18.39 0.83
CA ILE A 6 -2.94 -17.01 0.51
C ILE A 6 -4.12 -16.36 -0.20
N ARG A 7 -4.54 -15.19 0.30
CA ARG A 7 -5.53 -14.35 -0.34
C ARG A 7 -4.88 -13.13 -0.94
N PHE A 8 -4.87 -13.04 -2.27
CA PHE A 8 -4.47 -11.81 -2.96
C PHE A 8 -5.71 -10.97 -3.24
N ARG A 9 -5.69 -9.72 -2.76
CA ARG A 9 -6.64 -8.69 -3.17
C ARG A 9 -5.94 -7.70 -4.08
N ILE A 10 -6.36 -7.66 -5.34
CA ILE A 10 -5.83 -6.72 -6.32
C ILE A 10 -6.80 -5.54 -6.41
N TYR A 11 -6.32 -4.35 -6.09
CA TYR A 11 -7.04 -3.10 -6.25
C TYR A 11 -6.53 -2.41 -7.52
N ARG A 12 -7.38 -2.29 -8.53
CA ARG A 12 -7.07 -1.49 -9.73
C ARG A 12 -7.58 -0.06 -9.49
N VAL A 13 -6.65 0.88 -9.38
CA VAL A 13 -6.95 2.31 -9.21
C VAL A 13 -6.70 2.99 -10.55
N GLU A 14 -7.77 3.28 -11.32
CA GLU A 14 -7.70 4.01 -12.59
C GLU A 14 -8.34 5.37 -12.46
N ASP A 15 -7.69 6.44 -12.91
CA ASP A 15 -8.29 7.78 -12.95
C ASP A 15 -9.18 7.93 -14.20
N PRO A 16 -10.37 8.55 -14.15
CA PRO A 16 -11.12 8.97 -12.96
C PRO A 16 -11.76 7.75 -12.29
N VAL A 17 -11.51 7.54 -10.99
CA VAL A 17 -11.91 6.31 -10.28
C VAL A 17 -13.42 6.13 -10.29
N ARG A 18 -13.90 5.36 -11.28
CA ARG A 18 -15.29 4.97 -11.39
C ARG A 18 -15.58 3.62 -10.76
N ASN A 19 -14.59 2.72 -10.65
CA ASN A 19 -14.76 1.38 -10.09
C ASN A 19 -13.51 0.92 -9.32
N GLU A 20 -13.68 0.59 -8.03
CA GLU A 20 -12.73 -0.26 -7.31
C GLU A 20 -13.04 -1.72 -7.68
N MET A 21 -12.37 -2.27 -8.70
CA MET A 21 -12.50 -3.70 -8.99
C MET A 21 -11.69 -4.48 -7.95
N ASN A 22 -12.41 -5.20 -7.08
CA ASN A 22 -11.83 -6.13 -6.12
C ASN A 22 -11.76 -7.51 -6.76
N HIS A 23 -10.59 -7.92 -7.20
CA HIS A 23 -10.34 -9.33 -7.53
C HIS A 23 -9.75 -10.00 -6.30
N GLU A 24 -10.43 -11.05 -5.82
CA GLU A 24 -9.97 -11.87 -4.70
C GLU A 24 -9.54 -13.24 -5.24
N PHE A 25 -8.26 -13.55 -5.14
CA PHE A 25 -7.72 -14.86 -5.47
C PHE A 25 -7.37 -15.58 -4.17
N THR A 26 -7.89 -16.79 -3.98
CA THR A 26 -7.54 -17.64 -2.83
C THR A 26 -6.78 -18.85 -3.34
N PHE A 27 -5.51 -18.97 -2.95
CA PHE A 27 -4.68 -20.14 -3.22
C PHE A 27 -4.63 -20.98 -1.95
N VAL A 28 -5.09 -22.23 -2.02
CA VAL A 28 -5.04 -23.17 -0.89
C VAL A 28 -3.81 -24.05 -1.06
N PHE A 29 -2.94 -24.07 -0.06
CA PHE A 29 -1.74 -24.90 0.00
C PHE A 29 -1.92 -25.95 1.10
N SER A 30 -1.58 -27.21 0.80
CA SER A 30 -1.68 -28.30 1.76
C SER A 30 -0.39 -28.57 2.54
N GLU A 31 0.71 -27.85 2.31
CA GLU A 31 2.00 -28.20 2.93
C GLU A 31 2.84 -27.01 3.40
N SER A 32 3.36 -27.19 4.62
CA SER A 32 4.44 -26.50 5.33
C SER A 32 4.32 -24.99 5.63
N ASN A 33 4.38 -24.67 6.93
CA ASN A 33 4.49 -23.32 7.49
C ASN A 33 5.77 -22.58 7.05
N ASP A 34 6.79 -23.31 6.60
CA ASP A 34 8.09 -22.72 6.20
C ASP A 34 8.01 -22.00 4.85
N LEU A 35 7.25 -22.56 3.90
CA LEU A 35 6.92 -21.92 2.62
C LEU A 35 6.14 -20.62 2.83
N TRP A 36 5.31 -20.56 3.89
CA TRP A 36 4.57 -19.34 4.27
C TRP A 36 5.50 -18.25 4.79
N GLU A 37 6.45 -18.56 5.66
CA GLU A 37 7.41 -17.56 6.16
C GLU A 37 8.32 -17.06 5.04
N GLU A 38 8.71 -17.93 4.10
CA GLU A 38 9.51 -17.55 2.92
C GLU A 38 8.72 -16.65 1.96
N LEU A 39 7.53 -17.06 1.51
CA LEU A 39 6.65 -16.24 0.65
C LEU A 39 6.25 -14.94 1.35
N GLY A 40 5.90 -15.03 2.63
CA GLY A 40 5.60 -13.90 3.49
C GLY A 40 6.79 -12.95 3.59
N GLY A 41 8.02 -13.44 3.70
CA GLY A 41 9.24 -12.63 3.70
C GLY A 41 9.50 -11.95 2.36
N LEU A 42 9.33 -12.69 1.25
CA LEU A 42 9.47 -12.18 -0.12
C LEU A 42 8.45 -11.08 -0.43
N VAL A 43 7.21 -11.22 0.05
CA VAL A 43 6.14 -10.24 -0.15
C VAL A 43 6.27 -9.06 0.82
N ARG A 44 6.48 -9.30 2.13
CA ARG A 44 6.64 -8.25 3.16
C ARG A 44 7.86 -7.36 2.90
N GLY A 45 8.93 -7.90 2.31
CA GLY A 45 10.14 -7.16 1.97
C GLY A 45 10.06 -6.38 0.64
N ARG A 46 9.26 -6.84 -0.33
CA ARG A 46 9.18 -6.24 -1.68
C ARG A 46 8.01 -5.30 -1.89
N PHE A 47 6.91 -5.46 -1.14
CA PHE A 47 5.79 -4.52 -1.16
C PHE A 47 5.81 -3.67 0.12
N PRO A 48 6.31 -2.42 0.06
CA PRO A 48 6.30 -1.54 1.21
C PRO A 48 4.88 -1.08 1.63
N LEU A 49 3.80 -1.65 1.10
CA LEU A 49 2.52 -0.96 0.98
C LEU A 49 1.44 -1.73 1.72
N GLY A 50 1.09 -1.26 2.92
CA GLY A 50 -0.05 -1.78 3.66
C GLY A 50 -1.38 -1.35 3.02
N GLY A 51 -1.38 -0.18 2.35
CA GLY A 51 -2.57 0.36 1.69
C GLY A 51 -2.24 1.51 0.73
N PHE A 52 -3.24 2.32 0.40
CA PHE A 52 -3.19 3.45 -0.53
C PHE A 52 -4.20 4.53 -0.17
N ILE A 53 -4.00 5.73 -0.70
CA ILE A 53 -4.92 6.87 -0.57
C ILE A 53 -6.13 6.65 -1.48
N ILE A 54 -7.33 6.60 -0.90
CA ILE A 54 -8.62 6.46 -1.60
C ILE A 54 -9.21 7.83 -1.98
N GLU A 55 -9.11 8.82 -1.09
CA GLU A 55 -9.61 10.17 -1.37
C GLU A 55 -8.91 11.21 -0.50
N SER A 56 -9.07 12.48 -0.86
CA SER A 56 -8.51 13.62 -0.12
C SER A 56 -9.52 14.76 -0.01
N ARG A 57 -9.45 15.54 1.07
CA ARG A 57 -10.34 16.67 1.39
C ARG A 57 -9.56 17.87 1.92
N ALA A 58 -10.20 19.04 1.90
CA ALA A 58 -9.67 20.30 2.43
C ALA A 58 -8.24 20.58 1.92
N SER A 59 -8.08 20.70 0.60
CA SER A 59 -6.78 20.89 -0.05
C SER A 59 -5.75 19.84 0.38
N ARG A 60 -6.19 18.57 0.41
CA ARG A 60 -5.41 17.38 0.80
C ARG A 60 -4.88 17.41 2.23
N ALA A 61 -5.45 18.24 3.12
CA ALA A 61 -5.12 18.23 4.53
C ALA A 61 -5.61 16.95 5.24
N TYR A 62 -6.68 16.34 4.72
CA TYR A 62 -7.20 15.07 5.22
C TYR A 62 -7.29 14.06 4.08
N VAL A 63 -6.86 12.83 4.35
CA VAL A 63 -6.90 11.74 3.38
C VAL A 63 -7.55 10.51 3.98
N ARG A 64 -8.32 9.78 3.16
CA ARG A 64 -8.84 8.45 3.50
C ARG A 64 -7.90 7.40 2.92
N ILE A 65 -7.50 6.43 3.72
CA ILE A 65 -6.66 5.30 3.31
C ILE A 65 -7.39 3.98 3.55
N ASN A 66 -7.13 2.96 2.74
CA ASN A 66 -7.74 1.62 2.88
C ASN A 66 -7.04 0.75 3.95
N LEU A 67 -6.59 1.38 5.04
CA LEU A 67 -6.03 0.73 6.20
C LEU A 67 -6.94 0.98 7.40
N GLY A 68 -7.47 -0.06 8.02
CA GLY A 68 -8.34 0.01 9.19
C GLY A 68 -7.89 -0.90 10.33
N ARG A 69 -8.75 -1.10 11.34
CA ARG A 69 -8.49 -1.97 12.51
C ARG A 69 -8.08 -3.38 12.10
N ARG A 70 -8.62 -3.91 10.99
CA ARG A 70 -8.21 -5.23 10.45
C ARG A 70 -6.75 -5.29 10.00
N ASN A 71 -6.19 -4.16 9.63
CA ASN A 71 -4.78 -4.02 9.28
C ASN A 71 -3.90 -3.70 10.50
N ARG A 72 -4.47 -3.75 11.72
CA ARG A 72 -3.79 -3.47 13.00
C ARG A 72 -3.20 -2.06 13.09
N VAL A 73 -3.81 -1.08 12.41
CA VAL A 73 -3.43 0.33 12.58
C VAL A 73 -4.21 0.99 13.73
N THR A 74 -3.61 1.99 14.36
CA THR A 74 -4.18 2.69 15.52
C THR A 74 -4.27 4.19 15.29
N VAL A 75 -5.07 4.88 16.11
CA VAL A 75 -5.13 6.34 16.11
C VAL A 75 -3.75 6.88 16.52
N GLU A 76 -3.38 8.02 15.98
CA GLU A 76 -2.08 8.71 16.16
C GLU A 76 -0.87 8.01 15.54
N GLN A 77 -1.06 6.85 14.91
CA GLN A 77 0.01 6.17 14.19
C GLN A 77 0.49 6.99 12.99
N GLU A 78 1.80 7.11 12.84
CA GLU A 78 2.43 7.73 11.68
C GLU A 78 2.50 6.74 10.52
N CYS A 79 2.08 7.19 9.33
CA CYS A 79 2.21 6.43 8.10
C CYS A 79 3.00 7.22 7.06
N LYS A 80 3.89 6.54 6.34
CA LYS A 80 4.68 7.10 5.24
C LYS A 80 3.93 6.90 3.92
N ILE A 81 4.02 7.89 3.04
CA ILE A 81 3.37 7.90 1.73
C ILE A 81 4.45 7.75 0.65
N PHE A 82 4.18 6.87 -0.31
CA PHE A 82 5.10 6.50 -1.37
C PHE A 82 4.43 6.59 -2.73
N ARG A 83 5.19 7.02 -3.74
CA ARG A 83 4.74 7.01 -5.14
C ARG A 83 5.54 6.00 -5.94
N ARG A 84 4.82 5.20 -6.74
CA ARG A 84 5.42 4.32 -7.74
C ARG A 84 6.17 5.16 -8.78
N VAL A 85 7.44 4.85 -8.99
CA VAL A 85 8.28 5.47 -10.02
C VAL A 85 8.93 4.39 -10.86
N ILE A 86 9.09 4.68 -12.16
CA ILE A 86 9.83 3.82 -13.07
C ILE A 86 11.23 4.41 -13.19
N LYS A 87 12.22 3.72 -12.60
CA LYS A 87 13.62 4.12 -12.73
C LYS A 87 14.29 3.29 -13.80
N LYS A 88 15.02 3.96 -14.69
CA LYS A 88 15.88 3.33 -15.68
C LYS A 88 17.22 3.03 -15.02
N LYS A 89 17.61 1.76 -14.94
CA LYS A 89 18.91 1.31 -14.45
C LYS A 89 19.70 0.72 -15.60
N LYS A 90 21.02 0.90 -15.55
CA LYS A 90 21.92 0.21 -16.49
C LYS A 90 22.06 -1.23 -16.00
N GLY A 91 21.59 -2.18 -16.80
CA GLY A 91 21.76 -3.60 -16.54
C GLY A 91 23.23 -4.00 -16.64
N THR A 92 23.56 -5.14 -16.03
CA THR A 92 24.90 -5.75 -16.07
C THR A 92 25.43 -5.96 -17.49
N ASN A 93 24.54 -6.08 -18.48
CA ASN A 93 24.87 -6.30 -19.89
C ASN A 93 24.89 -4.99 -20.71
N GLY A 94 24.84 -3.82 -20.07
CA GLY A 94 24.82 -2.51 -20.75
C GLY A 94 23.44 -2.03 -21.21
N ASN A 95 22.45 -2.91 -21.28
CA ASN A 95 21.07 -2.57 -21.64
C ASN A 95 20.35 -1.77 -20.54
N ILE A 96 19.49 -0.83 -20.92
CA ILE A 96 18.64 -0.11 -19.96
C ILE A 96 17.50 -1.03 -19.53
N ILE A 97 17.43 -1.33 -18.24
CA ILE A 97 16.33 -2.09 -17.62
C ILE A 97 15.48 -1.12 -16.81
N SER A 98 14.16 -1.21 -16.94
CA SER A 98 13.24 -0.46 -16.08
C SER A 98 12.99 -1.23 -14.78
N SER A 99 13.27 -0.61 -13.63
CA SER A 99 12.86 -1.11 -12.32
C SER A 99 11.71 -0.28 -11.76
N ILE A 100 10.70 -0.95 -11.20
CA ILE A 100 9.66 -0.28 -10.43
C ILE A 100 10.20 -0.04 -9.03
N GLU A 101 10.21 1.22 -8.61
CA GLU A 101 10.59 1.64 -7.27
C GLU A 101 9.49 2.49 -6.62
N PHE A 102 9.67 2.81 -5.34
CA PHE A 102 8.75 3.61 -4.56
C PHE A 102 9.51 4.71 -3.82
N ASP A 103 9.32 5.95 -4.26
CA ASP A 103 9.93 7.10 -3.60
C ASP A 103 9.02 7.59 -2.47
N ARG A 104 9.60 7.87 -1.29
CA ARG A 104 8.86 8.50 -0.18
C ARG A 104 8.57 9.95 -0.54
N ILE A 105 7.30 10.31 -0.58
CA ILE A 105 6.84 11.66 -0.97
C ILE A 105 6.14 12.42 0.16
N GLY A 106 5.86 11.75 1.27
CA GLY A 106 5.26 12.39 2.43
C GLY A 106 4.96 11.45 3.57
N GLN A 107 4.14 11.95 4.49
CA GLN A 107 3.62 11.21 5.62
C GLN A 107 2.25 11.76 6.06
N LEU A 108 1.57 10.99 6.89
CA LEU A 108 0.31 11.35 7.53
C LEU A 108 0.27 10.78 8.95
N THR A 109 -0.60 11.34 9.79
CA THR A 109 -0.91 10.81 11.11
C THR A 109 -2.38 10.43 11.17
N LEU A 110 -2.68 9.19 11.55
CA LEU A 110 -4.06 8.72 11.65
C LEU A 110 -4.80 9.42 12.79
N PHE A 111 -6.04 9.85 12.55
CA PHE A 111 -6.87 10.48 13.58
C PHE A 111 -8.25 9.83 13.73
N ARG A 112 -8.65 8.98 12.78
CA ARG A 112 -9.89 8.20 12.87
C ARG A 112 -9.70 6.86 12.18
N VAL A 113 -9.76 5.77 12.94
CA VAL A 113 -9.60 4.41 12.43
C VAL A 113 -10.93 3.68 12.49
N GLN A 114 -11.39 3.16 11.34
CA GLN A 114 -12.57 2.31 11.22
C GLN A 114 -12.16 0.87 10.94
N GLU A 115 -13.11 -0.03 10.72
CA GLU A 115 -12.84 -1.45 10.49
C GLU A 115 -11.90 -1.67 9.29
N ASP A 116 -12.25 -1.08 8.14
CA ASP A 116 -11.60 -1.33 6.84
C ASP A 116 -10.88 -0.09 6.26
N PHE A 117 -10.98 1.08 6.90
CA PHE A 117 -10.32 2.31 6.44
C PHE A 117 -10.01 3.27 7.58
N SER A 118 -9.15 4.25 7.30
CA SER A 118 -8.80 5.31 8.26
C SER A 118 -8.72 6.67 7.60
N TRP A 119 -8.88 7.71 8.41
CA TRP A 119 -8.55 9.08 8.05
C TRP A 119 -7.25 9.52 8.67
N GLY A 120 -6.41 10.17 7.86
CA GLY A 120 -5.13 10.74 8.25
C GLY A 120 -5.04 12.24 8.00
N LYS A 121 -4.30 12.94 8.85
CA LYS A 121 -3.90 14.35 8.67
C LYS A 121 -2.57 14.41 7.93
N VAL A 122 -2.48 15.29 6.94
CA VAL A 122 -1.27 15.48 6.13
C VAL A 122 -0.63 16.84 6.48
N PRO A 123 0.66 16.86 6.87
CA PRO A 123 1.42 18.09 7.07
C PRO A 123 1.41 18.98 5.82
N SER A 124 1.38 20.31 6.01
CA SER A 124 1.21 21.29 4.92
C SER A 124 2.25 21.16 3.80
N ASN A 125 3.50 20.86 4.16
CA ASN A 125 4.62 20.68 3.24
C ASN A 125 4.45 19.49 2.27
N PHE A 126 3.58 18.51 2.57
CA PHE A 126 3.35 17.34 1.70
C PHE A 126 2.06 17.43 0.88
N ARG A 127 1.14 18.36 1.18
CA ARG A 127 -0.20 18.40 0.58
C ARG A 127 -0.18 18.57 -0.94
N GLY A 128 0.75 19.36 -1.47
CA GLY A 128 0.91 19.56 -2.91
C GLY A 128 1.36 18.31 -3.67
N SER A 129 2.10 17.42 -2.99
CA SER A 129 2.78 16.28 -3.61
C SER A 129 1.92 15.03 -3.68
N ILE A 130 1.03 14.81 -2.70
CA ILE A 130 0.26 13.57 -2.58
C ILE A 130 -0.96 13.53 -3.52
N LEU A 131 -1.30 12.34 -3.97
CA LEU A 131 -2.37 12.03 -4.90
C LEU A 131 -3.14 10.78 -4.48
N LYS A 132 -4.34 10.61 -5.02
CA LYS A 132 -5.08 9.35 -4.91
C LYS A 132 -4.28 8.22 -5.57
N GLY A 133 -4.31 7.03 -4.97
CA GLY A 133 -3.56 5.87 -5.43
C GLY A 133 -2.09 5.85 -4.97
N ASP A 134 -1.59 6.93 -4.36
CA ASP A 134 -0.30 6.85 -3.67
C ASP A 134 -0.38 5.83 -2.55
N ALA A 135 0.69 5.10 -2.39
CA ALA A 135 0.73 3.97 -1.50
C ALA A 135 1.15 4.40 -0.09
N VAL A 136 0.69 3.67 0.91
CA VAL A 136 0.79 4.04 2.33
C VAL A 136 1.30 2.87 3.15
N ARG A 137 2.21 3.16 4.08
CA ARG A 137 2.73 2.21 5.07
C ARG A 137 2.68 2.82 6.46
N CYS A 138 1.98 2.18 7.38
CA CYS A 138 2.00 2.52 8.80
C CYS A 138 3.01 1.59 9.50
N TYR A 139 3.80 2.14 10.42
CA TYR A 139 4.81 1.41 11.19
C TYR A 139 4.36 1.22 12.63
#